data_AF-A0A2U0S3N7-F1
#
_entry.id   AF-A0A2U0S3N7-F1
#
_cell.length_a   1.000
_cell.length_b   1.000
_cell.length_c   1.000
_cell.angle_alpha   90.00
_cell.angle_beta   90.00
_cell.angle_gamma   90.00
#
_symmetry.space_group_name_H-M   'P 1'
#
loop_
_entity.id
_entity.type
_entity.pdbx_description
1 polymer ?
#
loop_
_entity_poly.entity_id
_entity_poly.type
_entity_poly.pdbx_seq_one_letter_code
_entity_poly.pdbx_strand_id
1 'polypeptide(L)' 'IRCQGGLYIKELVSGDQGRTIPSIASIINAEAKPLELDVLKIIMEES' A
#
# COMPACT_ATOMS: atom_id res chain seq x y z
N ILE A 1 5.64 2.22 -5.40
CA ILE A 1 6.04 2.53 -4.00
C ILE A 1 7.23 1.65 -3.64
N ARG A 2 8.23 2.19 -2.93
CA ARG A 2 9.27 1.39 -2.26
C ARG A 2 8.88 1.28 -0.79
N CYS A 3 8.86 0.07 -0.25
CA CYS A 3 8.43 -0.18 1.12
C CYS A 3 9.22 -1.33 1.73
N GLN A 4 9.08 -1.50 3.04
CA GLN A 4 9.60 -2.66 3.76
C GLN A 4 8.77 -3.91 3.43
N GLY A 5 9.37 -5.09 3.64
CA GLY A 5 8.68 -6.37 3.53
C GLY A 5 7.50 -6.45 4.51
N GLY A 6 6.42 -7.08 4.06
CA GLY A 6 5.20 -7.25 4.86
C GLY A 6 4.19 -6.10 4.76
N LEU A 7 4.47 -5.03 3.99
CA LEU A 7 3.46 -4.00 3.71
C LEU A 7 2.41 -4.50 2.70
N TYR A 8 1.14 -4.37 3.08
CA TYR A 8 0.01 -4.72 2.23
C TYR A 8 -0.43 -3.51 1.40
N ILE A 9 0.04 -3.43 0.15
CA ILE A 9 -0.23 -2.26 -0.72
C ILE A 9 -1.72 -2.03 -0.98
N LYS A 10 -2.53 -3.10 -1.10
CA LYS A 10 -3.97 -2.96 -1.33
C LYS A 10 -4.69 -2.29 -0.14
N GLU A 11 -4.24 -2.58 1.07
CA GLU A 11 -4.78 -2.01 2.31
C GLU A 11 -4.31 -0.57 2.49
N LEU A 12 -3.04 -0.28 2.17
CA LEU A 12 -2.54 1.11 2.12
C LEU A 12 -3.37 1.98 1.16
N VAL A 13 -3.80 1.44 0.01
CA VAL A 13 -4.65 2.17 -0.94
C VAL A 13 -6.07 2.33 -0.41
N SER A 14 -6.72 1.22 -0.04
CA SER A 14 -8.15 1.21 0.33
C SER A 14 -8.46 1.72 1.73
N GLY A 15 -7.45 1.82 2.60
CA GLY A 15 -7.62 2.12 4.02
C GLY A 15 -8.18 0.96 4.84
N ASP A 16 -8.51 -0.16 4.20
CA ASP A 16 -8.96 -1.38 4.87
C ASP A 16 -10.08 -1.13 5.88
N GLN A 17 -11.10 -0.38 5.45
CA GLN A 17 -12.23 0.08 6.28
C GLN A 17 -11.79 0.85 7.53
N GLY A 18 -10.75 1.67 7.40
CA GLY A 18 -10.20 2.48 8.49
C GLY A 18 -9.19 1.75 9.38
N ARG A 19 -8.86 0.47 9.12
CA ARG A 19 -7.84 -0.26 9.89
C ARG A 19 -6.41 0.17 9.55
N THR A 20 -6.20 0.74 8.37
CA THR A 20 -4.88 1.25 7.93
C THR A 20 -4.86 2.78 7.91
N ILE A 21 -4.02 3.38 8.77
CA ILE A 21 -3.88 4.83 8.92
C ILE A 21 -2.39 5.22 9.01
N PRO A 22 -1.90 6.16 8.19
CA PRO A 22 -2.61 6.79 7.08
C PRO A 22 -2.83 5.83 5.90
N SER A 23 -3.86 6.08 5.10
CA SER A 23 -4.12 5.40 3.82
C SER A 23 -4.44 6.39 2.71
N ILE A 24 -4.27 5.98 1.44
CA ILE A 24 -4.56 6.84 0.29
C ILE A 24 -6.02 7.31 0.33
N ALA A 25 -6.97 6.40 0.58
CA ALA A 25 -8.38 6.75 0.74
C ALA A 25 -8.61 7.84 1.82
N SER A 26 -7.97 7.71 2.98
CA SER A 26 -8.07 8.72 4.06
C SER A 26 -7.42 10.06 3.70
N ILE A 27 -6.35 10.05 2.90
CA ILE A 27 -5.63 11.27 2.50
C ILE A 27 -6.44 12.07 1.48
N ILE A 28 -7.10 11.38 0.54
CA ILE A 28 -7.88 12.03 -0.52
C ILE A 28 -9.34 12.29 -0.13
N ASN A 29 -9.77 11.86 1.05
CA ASN A 29 -11.17 11.89 1.52
C ASN A 29 -12.15 11.27 0.50
N ALA A 30 -11.77 10.16 -0.11
CA ALA A 30 -12.60 9.43 -1.06
C ALA A 30 -12.25 7.94 -1.03
N GLU A 31 -13.19 7.08 -1.42
CA GLU A 31 -12.90 5.66 -1.60
C GLU A 31 -11.86 5.45 -2.70
N ALA A 32 -10.89 4.58 -2.43
CA ALA A 32 -9.85 4.22 -3.38
C ALA A 32 -9.70 2.70 -3.44
N LYS A 33 -9.51 2.17 -4.65
CA LYS A 33 -9.22 0.75 -4.88
C LYS A 33 -8.14 0.64 -5.96
N PRO A 34 -7.12 -0.22 -5.77
CA PRO A 34 -6.15 -0.46 -6.82
C PRO A 34 -6.83 -1.12 -8.02
N LEU A 35 -6.62 -0.56 -9.21
CA LEU A 35 -7.04 -1.17 -10.47
C LEU A 35 -6.08 -2.31 -10.87
N GLU A 36 -4.78 -2.09 -10.72
CA GLU A 36 -3.70 -3.03 -11.01
C GLU A 36 -2.58 -2.84 -9.99
N LEU A 37 -1.78 -3.90 -9.75
CA LEU A 37 -0.64 -3.85 -8.84
C LEU A 37 0.42 -4.86 -9.29
N ASP A 38 1.59 -4.34 -9.66
CA ASP A 38 2.76 -5.15 -10.03
C ASP A 38 3.95 -4.89 -9.11
N VAL A 39 4.73 -5.94 -8.87
CA VAL A 39 6.00 -5.86 -8.17
C VAL A 39 7.11 -5.71 -9.21
N LEU A 40 7.74 -4.53 -9.25
CA LEU A 40 8.79 -4.24 -10.22
C LEU A 40 10.17 -4.75 -9.80
N LYS A 41 10.46 -4.79 -8.49
CA LYS A 41 11.75 -5.19 -7.95
C LYS A 41 11.65 -5.62 -6.49
N ILE A 42 12.42 -6.64 -6.12
CA ILE A 42 12.70 -7.02 -4.72
C ILE A 42 14.15 -6.65 -4.42
N ILE A 43 14.37 -5.91 -3.32
CA ILE A 43 15.71 -5.49 -2.88
C ILE A 43 16.01 -6.26 -1.60
N MET A 44 17.10 -7.04 -1.61
CA MET A 44 17.61 -7.74 -0.44
C MET A 44 18.90 -7.04 0.01
N GLU A 45 19.10 -6.92 1.32
CA GLU A 45 20.41 -6.54 1.84
C GLU A 45 21.31 -7.78 1.83
N GLU A 46 22.52 -7.64 1.28
CA GLU A 46 23.52 -8.71 1.36
C GLU A 46 23.99 -8.83 2.82
N SER A 47 24.08 -10.07 3.30
CA SER A 47 24.51 -10.42 4.67
C SER A 47 26.02 -10.41 4.83
#